data_AF-A0A1U7EYL3-F1
#
_entry.id   AF-A0A1U7EYL3-F1
#
_cell.length_a   1.000
_cell.length_b   1.000
_cell.length_c   1.000
_cell.angle_alpha   90.00
_cell.angle_beta   90.00
_cell.angle_gamma   90.00
#
_symmetry.space_group_name_H-M   'P 1'
#
loop_
_entity.id
_entity.type
_entity.pdbx_description
1 polymer ?
#
loop_
_entity_poly.entity_id
_entity_poly.type
_entity_poly.pdbx_seq_one_letter_code
_entity_poly.pdbx_strand_id
1 'polypeptide(L)'
;MTGDRLFVDCDPGATVTITDRLEGERIPRAELDLAVACDHCGAAIEAGAHVTLYASDTDYGPTDRDGTFDVARTYCAGCDRQSIRLPCRGAVEAVFAATVDDEWRLDGVELRDRSLSDDGVEWKPPAVWRRLVGVDLDAYLQHPKTNGMTAAPEDVYDTLERLGVDLSTFIEDGQLRLEGSAEKAAQETIEAHLSEGAKTVRETVSGR
;
A
#
# COMPACT_ATOMS: atom_id res chain seq x y z
N MET A 1 18.23 1.90 30.33
CA MET A 1 17.32 1.79 29.17
C MET A 1 18.20 1.98 27.94
N THR A 2 18.82 0.88 27.53
CA THR A 2 19.63 0.80 26.31
C THR A 2 18.64 0.70 25.16
N GLY A 3 18.64 1.70 24.27
CA GLY A 3 17.96 1.56 22.98
C GLY A 3 18.66 0.44 22.24
N ASP A 4 17.94 -0.65 22.00
CA ASP A 4 18.45 -1.75 21.20
C ASP A 4 18.61 -1.22 19.77
N ARG A 5 19.88 -0.99 19.40
CA ARG A 5 20.26 -0.63 18.05
C ARG A 5 20.10 -1.88 17.19
N LEU A 6 19.14 -1.86 16.29
CA LEU A 6 19.08 -2.81 15.19
C LEU A 6 20.23 -2.44 14.23
N PHE A 7 21.20 -3.35 14.09
CA PHE A 7 22.22 -3.29 13.06
C PHE A 7 21.85 -4.32 11.99
N VAL A 8 21.68 -3.87 10.76
CA VAL A 8 21.45 -4.71 9.56
C VAL A 8 22.77 -4.82 8.80
N ASP A 9 22.95 -5.82 7.92
CA ASP A 9 23.89 -5.82 6.79
C ASP A 9 23.07 -5.92 5.49
N CYS A 10 23.21 -4.98 4.52
CA CYS A 10 22.37 -4.90 3.32
C CYS A 10 23.13 -5.27 2.04
N ASP A 11 22.75 -6.40 1.43
CA ASP A 11 22.75 -6.58 -0.02
C ASP A 11 21.29 -6.39 -0.50
N PRO A 12 21.03 -5.99 -1.77
CA PRO A 12 19.67 -5.92 -2.31
C PRO A 12 18.93 -7.27 -2.19
N GLY A 13 17.72 -7.26 -1.62
CA GLY A 13 16.90 -8.46 -1.35
C GLY A 13 17.08 -9.07 0.04
N ALA A 14 17.39 -8.25 1.05
CA ALA A 14 17.60 -8.68 2.42
C ALA A 14 16.35 -8.45 3.29
N THR A 15 15.75 -9.55 3.73
CA THR A 15 14.68 -9.65 4.72
C THR A 15 15.07 -9.01 6.07
N VAL A 16 14.41 -7.91 6.46
CA VAL A 16 14.47 -7.41 7.85
C VAL A 16 13.34 -8.02 8.67
N THR A 17 13.71 -8.80 9.71
CA THR A 17 12.77 -9.45 10.62
C THR A 17 12.36 -8.56 11.79
N ILE A 18 11.15 -8.00 11.74
CA ILE A 18 10.50 -7.43 12.93
C ILE A 18 9.73 -8.57 13.62
N THR A 19 10.28 -9.11 14.71
CA THR A 19 9.51 -9.96 15.64
C THR A 19 9.07 -9.10 16.80
N ASP A 20 7.81 -8.73 16.85
CA ASP A 20 7.33 -7.86 17.92
C ASP A 20 6.62 -8.65 19.01
N ARG A 21 6.93 -8.31 20.26
CA ARG A 21 6.21 -8.80 21.45
C ARG A 21 5.09 -7.80 21.71
N LEU A 22 4.05 -7.81 20.88
CA LEU A 22 2.92 -6.88 21.00
C LEU A 22 1.73 -7.60 21.65
N GLU A 23 1.43 -7.28 22.91
CA GLU A 23 0.42 -7.98 23.71
C GLU A 23 -0.97 -7.89 23.08
N GLY A 24 -1.67 -9.04 23.05
CA GLY A 24 -3.00 -9.24 22.49
C GLY A 24 -3.02 -10.37 21.49
N GLU A 25 -2.46 -10.15 20.29
CA GLU A 25 -2.37 -11.11 19.19
C GLU A 25 -1.09 -10.81 18.38
N ARG A 26 -0.38 -11.85 17.95
CA ARG A 26 0.99 -11.76 17.41
C ARG A 26 0.98 -11.36 15.94
N ILE A 27 1.66 -10.28 15.59
CA ILE A 27 2.02 -9.98 14.19
C ILE A 27 3.07 -11.02 13.74
N PRO A 28 2.93 -11.67 12.57
CA PRO A 28 3.95 -12.55 12.04
C PRO A 28 5.28 -11.79 11.84
N ARG A 29 6.37 -12.54 11.68
CA ARG A 29 7.67 -12.00 11.29
C ARG A 29 7.51 -11.12 10.04
N ALA A 30 7.87 -9.85 10.13
CA ALA A 30 7.90 -8.95 8.98
C ALA A 30 9.14 -9.23 8.11
N GLU A 31 9.08 -9.07 6.78
CA GLU A 31 10.25 -8.90 5.92
C GLU A 31 10.20 -7.52 5.23
N LEU A 32 11.25 -6.70 5.37
CA LEU A 32 11.27 -5.34 4.81
C LEU A 32 12.24 -5.26 3.61
N ASP A 33 11.70 -5.09 2.40
CA ASP A 33 12.45 -4.64 1.21
C ASP A 33 12.19 -3.14 1.00
N LEU A 34 13.26 -2.34 0.95
CA LEU A 34 13.16 -0.89 0.80
C LEU A 34 13.07 -0.47 -0.67
N ALA A 35 12.06 0.33 -1.01
CA ALA A 35 12.00 1.01 -2.29
C ALA A 35 12.94 2.23 -2.30
N VAL A 36 13.64 2.45 -3.41
CA VAL A 36 14.45 3.66 -3.64
C VAL A 36 13.61 4.91 -3.96
N ALA A 37 12.29 4.75 -4.02
CA ALA A 37 11.33 5.81 -4.28
C ALA A 37 10.06 5.58 -3.46
N CYS A 38 9.32 6.65 -3.18
CA CYS A 38 8.03 6.60 -2.52
C CYS A 38 7.00 5.91 -3.42
N ASP A 39 6.36 4.85 -2.91
CA ASP A 39 5.34 4.08 -3.62
C ASP A 39 4.02 4.86 -3.84
N HIS A 40 3.90 6.02 -3.20
CA HIS A 40 2.74 6.91 -3.36
C HIS A 40 2.98 8.01 -4.40
N CYS A 41 4.05 8.81 -4.24
CA CYS A 41 4.31 10.00 -5.07
C CYS A 41 5.49 9.85 -6.04
N GLY A 42 6.24 8.75 -5.98
CA GLY A 42 7.41 8.51 -6.82
C GLY A 42 8.65 9.35 -6.49
N ALA A 43 8.60 10.18 -5.45
CA ALA A 43 9.76 10.95 -4.99
C ALA A 43 10.89 10.00 -4.57
N ALA A 44 12.13 10.32 -4.95
CA ALA A 44 13.30 9.56 -4.52
C ALA A 44 13.40 9.55 -2.99
N ILE A 45 13.78 8.41 -2.44
CA ILE A 45 14.13 8.25 -1.03
C ILE A 45 15.66 8.24 -0.98
N GLU A 46 16.24 9.06 -0.10
CA GLU A 46 17.69 9.19 0.04
C GLU A 46 18.14 8.66 1.40
N ALA A 47 19.44 8.37 1.54
CA ALA A 47 20.03 8.10 2.85
C ALA A 47 19.77 9.27 3.81
N GLY A 48 19.49 8.95 5.07
CA GLY A 48 19.04 9.88 6.11
C GLY A 48 17.55 10.25 6.03
N ALA A 49 16.80 9.78 5.03
CA ALA A 49 15.38 10.11 4.92
C ALA A 49 14.55 9.42 5.99
N HIS A 50 13.61 10.16 6.57
CA HIS A 50 12.51 9.57 7.33
C HIS A 50 11.49 8.96 6.35
N VAL A 51 11.16 7.71 6.60
CA VAL A 51 10.19 6.95 5.82
C VAL A 51 9.11 6.37 6.72
N THR A 52 7.94 6.16 6.11
CA THR A 52 6.91 5.31 6.69
C THR A 52 6.78 4.05 5.84
N LEU A 53 6.54 2.91 6.46
CA LEU A 53 6.36 1.62 5.81
C LEU A 53 4.97 1.11 6.12
N TYR A 54 4.29 0.55 5.12
CA TYR A 54 3.07 -0.22 5.31
C TYR A 54 3.35 -1.69 5.02
N ALA A 55 2.91 -2.55 5.93
CA ALA A 55 3.08 -3.99 5.84
C ALA A 55 1.74 -4.72 6.03
N SER A 56 1.59 -5.87 5.36
CA SER A 56 0.38 -6.67 5.31
C SER A 56 0.72 -8.16 5.20
N ASP A 57 -0.08 -9.04 5.79
CA ASP A 57 -0.03 -10.49 5.53
C ASP A 57 -0.88 -10.92 4.33
N THR A 58 -1.61 -9.96 3.76
CA THR A 58 -2.56 -10.15 2.68
C THR A 58 -2.08 -9.40 1.45
N ASP A 59 -1.92 -10.15 0.37
CA ASP A 59 -1.58 -9.67 -0.96
C ASP A 59 -2.54 -10.27 -1.99
N TYR A 60 -2.88 -9.49 -3.02
CA TYR A 60 -3.67 -9.89 -4.17
C TYR A 60 -2.76 -9.93 -5.41
N GLY A 61 -2.92 -10.93 -6.27
CA GLY A 61 -2.17 -11.04 -7.51
C GLY A 61 -1.90 -12.49 -7.94
N PRO A 62 -1.09 -12.69 -8.99
CA PRO A 62 -0.85 -14.02 -9.59
C PRO A 62 -0.05 -14.99 -8.70
N THR A 63 0.63 -14.48 -7.69
CA THR A 63 1.40 -15.28 -6.73
C THR A 63 0.85 -15.02 -5.34
N ASP A 64 0.09 -15.98 -4.81
CA ASP A 64 -0.26 -16.00 -3.40
C ASP A 64 1.04 -16.11 -2.60
N ARG A 65 1.36 -15.11 -1.78
CA ARG A 65 2.39 -15.27 -0.75
C ARG A 65 1.85 -16.22 0.31
N ASP A 66 2.73 -17.00 0.95
CA ASP A 66 2.40 -18.04 1.95
C ASP A 66 1.83 -17.49 3.29
N GLY A 67 1.16 -16.33 3.27
CA GLY A 67 0.71 -15.61 4.48
C GLY A 67 1.85 -14.94 5.25
N THR A 68 2.98 -14.68 4.58
CA THR A 68 4.08 -13.89 5.14
C THR A 68 3.63 -12.44 5.30
N PHE A 69 3.94 -11.86 6.45
CA PHE A 69 3.71 -10.44 6.70
C PHE A 69 4.87 -9.65 6.09
N ASP A 70 4.63 -8.89 5.04
CA ASP A 70 5.70 -8.23 4.26
C ASP A 70 5.42 -6.74 4.09
N VAL A 71 6.48 -5.94 3.91
CA VAL A 71 6.32 -4.54 3.48
C VAL A 71 5.78 -4.54 2.07
N ALA A 72 4.59 -3.98 1.93
CA ALA A 72 3.99 -3.72 0.63
C ALA A 72 4.33 -2.32 0.12
N ARG A 73 4.56 -1.33 1.01
CA ARG A 73 4.85 0.05 0.61
C ARG A 73 5.84 0.79 1.49
N THR A 74 6.59 1.69 0.85
CA THR A 74 7.45 2.71 1.46
C THR A 74 6.96 4.11 1.05
N TYR A 75 6.78 4.99 2.03
CA TYR A 75 6.37 6.37 1.86
C TYR A 75 7.50 7.32 2.28
N CYS A 76 7.76 8.36 1.49
CA CYS A 76 8.66 9.44 1.88
C CYS A 76 8.03 10.33 2.97
N ALA A 77 8.82 11.19 3.61
CA ALA A 77 8.35 12.15 4.60
C ALA A 77 7.22 13.08 4.12
N GLY A 78 7.10 13.33 2.82
CA GLY A 78 5.99 14.11 2.25
C GLY A 78 4.66 13.34 2.15
N CYS A 79 4.72 12.01 2.16
CA CYS A 79 3.59 11.09 2.14
C CYS A 79 3.48 10.29 3.45
N ASP A 80 4.08 10.82 4.52
CA ASP A 80 4.16 10.19 5.83
C ASP A 80 2.79 9.67 6.29
N ARG A 81 2.75 8.41 6.76
CA ARG A 81 1.53 7.78 7.26
C ARG A 81 1.63 7.65 8.78
N GLN A 82 0.59 8.10 9.47
CA GLN A 82 0.46 7.95 10.92
C GLN A 82 -0.47 6.80 11.29
N SER A 83 -1.34 6.39 10.37
CA SER A 83 -2.34 5.35 10.56
C SER A 83 -2.62 4.62 9.24
N ILE A 84 -3.13 3.40 9.34
CA ILE A 84 -3.70 2.64 8.21
C ILE A 84 -4.96 3.39 7.75
N ARG A 85 -5.10 3.62 6.44
CA ARG A 85 -6.16 4.50 5.91
C ARG A 85 -7.54 3.86 5.94
N LEU A 86 -7.62 2.59 5.57
CA LEU A 86 -8.85 1.81 5.59
C LEU A 86 -8.52 0.34 5.92
N PRO A 87 -8.40 0.00 7.21
CA PRO A 87 -8.01 -1.35 7.60
C PRO A 87 -8.98 -2.40 7.06
N CYS A 88 -8.43 -3.46 6.48
CA CYS A 88 -9.14 -4.53 5.83
C CYS A 88 -9.36 -5.69 6.81
N ARG A 89 -10.62 -5.87 7.23
CA ARG A 89 -10.99 -7.04 8.04
C ARG A 89 -10.61 -8.33 7.34
N GLY A 90 -9.91 -9.21 8.06
CA GLY A 90 -9.34 -10.44 7.56
C GLY A 90 -7.85 -10.36 7.22
N ALA A 91 -7.27 -9.16 7.20
CA ALA A 91 -5.83 -8.94 7.04
C ALA A 91 -5.20 -8.51 8.38
N VAL A 92 -3.94 -8.87 8.59
CA VAL A 92 -3.08 -8.22 9.57
C VAL A 92 -2.31 -7.14 8.84
N GLU A 93 -2.38 -5.90 9.33
CA GLU A 93 -1.79 -4.72 8.72
C GLU A 93 -1.02 -3.90 9.78
N ALA A 94 0.07 -3.25 9.39
CA ALA A 94 0.78 -2.33 10.27
C ALA A 94 1.47 -1.20 9.51
N VAL A 95 1.64 -0.08 10.22
CA VAL A 95 2.41 1.08 9.77
C VAL A 95 3.59 1.30 10.70
N PHE A 96 4.79 1.37 10.12
CA PHE A 96 6.04 1.63 10.84
C PHE A 96 6.67 2.93 10.39
N ALA A 97 7.32 3.65 11.29
CA ALA A 97 8.23 4.73 10.93
C ALA A 97 9.67 4.30 11.10
N ALA A 98 10.56 4.79 10.25
CA ALA A 98 11.97 4.50 10.33
C ALA A 98 12.80 5.60 9.64
N THR A 99 14.11 5.53 9.80
CA THR A 99 15.06 6.34 9.04
C THR A 99 15.91 5.42 8.17
N VAL A 100 16.12 5.79 6.91
CA VAL A 100 17.04 5.07 6.02
C VAL A 100 18.46 5.53 6.34
N ASP A 101 19.40 4.63 6.62
CA ASP A 101 20.80 4.98 6.84
C ASP A 101 21.63 5.03 5.53
N ASP A 102 22.91 5.37 5.63
CA ASP A 102 23.83 5.46 4.48
C ASP A 102 24.07 4.12 3.77
N GLU A 103 23.75 3.01 4.43
CA GLU A 103 23.88 1.64 3.92
C GLU A 103 22.52 1.08 3.47
N TRP A 104 21.50 1.93 3.33
CA TRP A 104 20.14 1.58 2.95
C TRP A 104 19.48 0.59 3.89
N ARG A 105 19.77 0.73 5.19
CA ARG A 105 19.15 -0.02 6.27
C ARG A 105 18.14 0.86 6.98
N LEU A 106 17.22 0.23 7.70
CA LEU A 106 16.25 0.92 8.54
C LEU A 106 16.80 1.04 9.96
N ASP A 107 16.97 2.28 10.43
CA ASP A 107 17.28 2.61 11.81
C ASP A 107 16.05 3.22 12.51
N GLY A 108 15.95 2.99 13.82
CA GLY A 108 14.90 3.56 14.66
C GLY A 108 13.47 3.15 14.26
N VAL A 109 13.27 1.89 13.89
CA VAL A 109 11.94 1.37 13.50
C VAL A 109 10.95 1.46 14.66
N GLU A 110 9.84 2.16 14.46
CA GLU A 110 8.77 2.39 15.43
C GLU A 110 7.41 1.97 14.84
N LEU A 111 6.66 1.12 15.54
CA LEU A 111 5.26 0.83 15.18
C LEU A 111 4.39 2.05 15.48
N ARG A 112 3.70 2.58 14.46
CA ARG A 112 2.76 3.70 14.60
C ARG A 112 1.31 3.26 14.73
N ASP A 113 0.91 2.30 13.91
CA ASP A 113 -0.47 1.81 13.87
C ASP A 113 -0.52 0.33 13.45
N ARG A 114 -1.59 -0.35 13.86
CA ARG A 114 -1.83 -1.75 13.51
C ARG A 114 -3.32 -2.09 13.45
N SER A 115 -3.65 -3.04 12.60
CA SER A 115 -4.96 -3.68 12.52
C SER A 115 -4.77 -5.19 12.53
N LEU A 116 -5.47 -5.88 13.43
CA LEU A 116 -5.51 -7.34 13.46
C LEU A 116 -6.62 -7.86 12.54
N SER A 117 -6.64 -9.17 12.31
CA SER A 117 -7.57 -9.78 11.34
C SER A 117 -9.06 -9.59 11.68
N ASP A 118 -9.42 -9.33 12.93
CA ASP A 118 -10.80 -9.08 13.37
C ASP A 118 -11.16 -7.58 13.45
N ASP A 119 -10.16 -6.70 13.33
CA ASP A 119 -10.30 -5.26 13.25
C ASP A 119 -10.78 -4.81 11.85
N GLY A 120 -11.00 -3.50 11.68
CA GLY A 120 -11.25 -2.91 10.36
C GLY A 120 -12.64 -3.14 9.78
N VAL A 121 -12.77 -2.70 8.53
CA VAL A 121 -14.00 -2.77 7.73
C VAL A 121 -13.97 -4.03 6.88
N GLU A 122 -15.12 -4.69 6.74
CA GLU A 122 -15.25 -5.78 5.76
C GLU A 122 -15.31 -5.19 4.35
N TRP A 123 -14.22 -5.32 3.60
CA TRP A 123 -14.17 -5.02 2.18
C TRP A 123 -13.24 -5.99 1.46
N LYS A 124 -13.44 -6.16 0.15
CA LYS A 124 -12.63 -7.05 -0.69
C LYS A 124 -11.96 -6.22 -1.78
N PRO A 125 -10.66 -5.88 -1.65
CA PRO A 125 -9.97 -5.00 -2.58
C PRO A 125 -10.11 -5.41 -4.06
N PRO A 126 -9.99 -6.69 -4.47
CA PRO A 126 -10.25 -7.08 -5.86
C PRO A 126 -11.69 -6.82 -6.33
N ALA A 127 -12.68 -7.00 -5.45
CA ALA A 127 -14.08 -6.77 -5.78
C ALA A 127 -14.40 -5.28 -5.90
N VAL A 128 -13.85 -4.45 -4.99
CA VAL A 128 -13.97 -2.99 -5.05
C VAL A 128 -13.29 -2.44 -6.29
N TRP A 129 -12.07 -2.89 -6.58
CA TRP A 129 -11.35 -2.55 -7.80
C TRP A 129 -12.17 -2.85 -9.05
N ARG A 130 -12.64 -4.09 -9.19
CA ARG A 130 -13.45 -4.50 -10.35
C ARG A 130 -14.72 -3.68 -10.48
N ARG A 131 -15.34 -3.33 -9.36
CA ARG A 131 -16.57 -2.53 -9.33
C ARG A 131 -16.32 -1.09 -9.79
N LEU A 132 -15.24 -0.45 -9.34
CA LEU A 132 -14.97 0.96 -9.62
C LEU A 132 -14.19 1.18 -10.92
N VAL A 133 -13.22 0.33 -11.22
CA VAL A 133 -12.33 0.46 -12.38
C VAL A 133 -12.86 -0.34 -13.58
N GLY A 134 -13.71 -1.34 -13.35
CA GLY A 134 -14.33 -2.15 -14.41
C GLY A 134 -13.42 -3.24 -15.01
N VAL A 135 -12.21 -3.42 -14.46
CA VAL A 135 -11.27 -4.46 -14.88
C VAL A 135 -10.92 -5.39 -13.71
N ASP A 136 -10.53 -6.61 -14.02
CA ASP A 136 -10.08 -7.55 -13.01
C ASP A 136 -8.72 -7.13 -12.43
N LEU A 137 -8.55 -7.23 -11.10
CA LEU A 137 -7.32 -6.78 -10.44
C LEU A 137 -6.11 -7.64 -10.84
N ASP A 138 -6.28 -8.97 -10.92
CA ASP A 138 -5.17 -9.85 -11.30
C ASP A 138 -4.74 -9.60 -12.75
N ALA A 139 -5.71 -9.35 -13.63
CA ALA A 139 -5.42 -8.97 -15.02
C ALA A 139 -4.66 -7.63 -15.11
N TYR A 140 -5.00 -6.67 -14.25
CA TYR A 140 -4.28 -5.39 -14.15
C TYR A 140 -2.84 -5.59 -13.65
N LEU A 141 -2.65 -6.40 -12.61
CA LEU A 141 -1.35 -6.68 -12.00
C LEU A 141 -0.43 -7.54 -12.89
N GLN A 142 -1.00 -8.39 -13.74
CA GLN A 142 -0.27 -9.18 -14.74
C GLN A 142 0.11 -8.38 -15.99
N HIS A 143 -0.36 -7.14 -16.15
CA HIS A 143 -0.06 -6.34 -17.33
C HIS A 143 1.47 -6.10 -17.45
N PRO A 144 2.06 -6.10 -18.66
CA PRO A 144 3.51 -5.92 -18.83
C PRO A 144 4.11 -4.63 -18.22
N LYS A 145 3.25 -3.64 -17.91
CA LYS A 145 3.65 -2.40 -17.25
C LYS A 145 3.72 -2.50 -15.72
N THR A 146 2.96 -3.44 -15.14
CA THR A 146 2.92 -3.75 -13.70
C THR A 146 3.76 -4.98 -13.36
N ASN A 147 4.29 -5.68 -14.37
CA ASN A 147 5.33 -6.71 -14.25
C ASN A 147 5.01 -7.85 -13.26
N GLY A 148 3.73 -8.21 -13.10
CA GLY A 148 3.34 -9.30 -12.21
C GLY A 148 3.48 -8.98 -10.72
N MET A 149 3.40 -7.70 -10.34
CA MET A 149 3.38 -7.27 -8.94
C MET A 149 2.18 -7.85 -8.19
N THR A 150 2.30 -7.97 -6.88
CA THR A 150 1.17 -8.14 -5.97
C THR A 150 0.68 -6.77 -5.47
N ALA A 151 -0.50 -6.73 -4.86
CA ALA A 151 -1.06 -5.55 -4.25
C ALA A 151 -1.68 -5.91 -2.89
N ALA A 152 -1.30 -5.23 -1.83
CA ALA A 152 -1.96 -5.31 -0.53
C ALA A 152 -3.21 -4.40 -0.50
N PRO A 153 -4.04 -4.44 0.57
CA PRO A 153 -5.21 -3.58 0.69
C PRO A 153 -4.89 -2.09 0.49
N GLU A 154 -3.82 -1.58 1.10
CA GLU A 154 -3.47 -0.17 0.97
C GLU A 154 -3.01 0.22 -0.46
N ASP A 155 -2.47 -0.71 -1.25
CA ASP A 155 -2.19 -0.47 -2.68
C ASP A 155 -3.44 -0.12 -3.48
N VAL A 156 -4.52 -0.85 -3.21
CA VAL A 156 -5.81 -0.62 -3.87
C VAL A 156 -6.41 0.70 -3.41
N TYR A 157 -6.37 0.99 -2.11
CA TYR A 157 -6.84 2.27 -1.56
C TYR A 157 -6.08 3.45 -2.17
N ASP A 158 -4.74 3.43 -2.11
CA ASP A 158 -3.88 4.49 -2.64
C ASP A 158 -4.10 4.73 -4.13
N THR A 159 -4.29 3.64 -4.90
CA THR A 159 -4.50 3.77 -6.35
C THR A 159 -5.85 4.41 -6.65
N LEU A 160 -6.90 4.05 -5.91
CA LEU A 160 -8.21 4.69 -6.05
C LEU A 160 -8.16 6.15 -5.59
N GLU A 161 -7.45 6.46 -4.51
CA GLU A 161 -7.24 7.84 -4.03
C GLU A 161 -6.56 8.70 -5.11
N ARG A 162 -5.50 8.17 -5.75
CA ARG A 162 -4.82 8.83 -6.89
C ARG A 162 -5.75 9.04 -8.09
N LEU A 163 -6.72 8.14 -8.30
CA LEU A 163 -7.75 8.29 -9.33
C LEU A 163 -8.91 9.21 -8.90
N GLY A 164 -8.79 9.86 -7.74
CA GLY A 164 -9.76 10.83 -7.23
C GLY A 164 -10.88 10.22 -6.37
N VAL A 165 -10.77 8.96 -5.96
CA VAL A 165 -11.78 8.25 -5.16
C VAL A 165 -11.22 7.89 -3.79
N ASP A 166 -11.63 8.62 -2.76
CA ASP A 166 -11.34 8.27 -1.38
C ASP A 166 -12.40 7.29 -0.84
N LEU A 167 -12.01 6.02 -0.66
CA LEU A 167 -12.91 4.96 -0.17
C LEU A 167 -13.45 5.23 1.24
N SER A 168 -12.76 6.01 2.07
CA SER A 168 -13.20 6.32 3.43
C SER A 168 -14.51 7.11 3.45
N THR A 169 -14.81 7.83 2.37
CA THR A 169 -16.04 8.61 2.21
C THR A 169 -17.30 7.76 1.99
N PHE A 170 -17.11 6.46 1.69
CA PHE A 170 -18.19 5.49 1.49
C PHE A 170 -18.43 4.60 2.71
N ILE A 171 -17.83 4.92 3.87
CA ILE A 171 -18.05 4.17 5.11
C ILE A 171 -19.28 4.72 5.83
N GLU A 172 -20.30 3.86 5.95
CA GLU A 172 -21.55 4.14 6.67
C GLU A 172 -21.77 3.03 7.69
N ASP A 173 -22.00 3.41 8.95
CA ASP A 173 -22.21 2.48 10.08
C ASP A 173 -21.11 1.40 10.20
N GLY A 174 -19.86 1.77 9.89
CA GLY A 174 -18.70 0.88 9.95
C GLY A 174 -18.59 -0.10 8.77
N GLN A 175 -19.36 0.11 7.70
CA GLN A 175 -19.38 -0.76 6.52
C GLN A 175 -19.14 0.04 5.24
N LEU A 176 -18.44 -0.56 4.28
CA LEU A 176 -18.24 0.03 2.96
C LEU A 176 -19.53 -0.06 2.13
N ARG A 177 -20.12 1.11 1.79
CA ARG A 177 -21.34 1.26 1.00
C ARG A 177 -21.04 1.89 -0.35
N LEU A 178 -20.61 1.06 -1.29
CA LEU A 178 -20.49 1.44 -2.69
C LEU A 178 -21.77 1.05 -3.43
N GLU A 179 -22.78 1.90 -3.51
CA GLU A 179 -24.02 1.59 -4.23
C GLU A 179 -24.63 2.83 -4.90
N GLY A 180 -25.51 2.59 -5.89
CA GLY A 180 -26.38 3.61 -6.44
C GLY A 180 -25.65 4.76 -7.12
N SER A 181 -25.98 5.99 -6.75
CA SER A 181 -25.41 7.20 -7.35
C SER A 181 -23.97 7.46 -6.92
N ALA A 182 -23.58 7.05 -5.72
CA ALA A 182 -22.23 7.27 -5.19
C ALA A 182 -21.18 6.43 -5.95
N GLU A 183 -21.51 5.16 -6.23
CA GLU A 183 -20.70 4.29 -7.07
C GLU A 183 -20.53 4.85 -8.48
N LYS A 184 -21.62 5.31 -9.11
CA LYS A 184 -21.55 5.89 -10.46
C LYS A 184 -20.69 7.14 -10.51
N ALA A 185 -20.81 8.03 -9.51
CA ALA A 185 -19.99 9.22 -9.42
C ALA A 185 -18.49 8.88 -9.26
N ALA A 186 -18.16 7.84 -8.50
CA ALA A 186 -16.79 7.35 -8.37
C ALA A 186 -16.25 6.78 -9.69
N GLN A 187 -17.06 5.98 -10.41
CA GLN A 187 -16.72 5.46 -11.74
C GLN A 187 -16.48 6.61 -12.74
N GLU A 188 -17.38 7.59 -12.79
CA GLU A 188 -17.25 8.78 -13.66
C GLU A 188 -15.98 9.59 -13.34
N THR A 189 -15.61 9.70 -12.05
CA THR A 189 -14.37 10.36 -11.60
C THR A 189 -13.14 9.62 -12.11
N ILE A 190 -13.11 8.29 -11.97
CA ILE A 190 -12.02 7.45 -12.48
C ILE A 190 -11.91 7.57 -14.00
N GLU A 191 -13.03 7.48 -14.72
CA GLU A 191 -13.06 7.61 -16.18
C GLU A 191 -12.53 8.98 -16.65
N ALA A 192 -12.90 10.06 -15.96
CA ALA A 192 -12.39 11.39 -16.24
C ALA A 192 -10.88 11.46 -16.01
N HIS A 193 -10.38 10.93 -14.90
CA HIS A 193 -8.96 10.91 -14.57
C HIS A 193 -8.14 10.14 -15.61
N LEU A 194 -8.61 8.96 -16.03
CA LEU A 194 -7.97 8.14 -17.06
C LEU A 194 -8.01 8.82 -18.44
N SER A 195 -9.09 9.53 -18.75
CA SER A 195 -9.25 10.29 -20.01
C SER A 195 -8.37 11.53 -20.07
N GLU A 196 -8.15 12.20 -18.93
CA GLU A 196 -7.23 13.33 -18.80
C GLU A 196 -5.77 12.87 -18.87
N GLY A 197 -5.42 11.75 -18.23
CA GLY A 197 -4.12 11.09 -18.41
C GLY A 197 -3.84 10.69 -19.86
N ALA A 198 -4.87 10.38 -20.65
CA ALA A 198 -4.77 10.09 -22.08
C ALA A 198 -4.57 11.34 -22.97
N LYS A 199 -4.75 12.58 -22.47
CA LYS A 199 -4.39 13.79 -23.23
C LYS A 199 -2.89 13.92 -23.44
N THR A 200 -2.07 13.34 -22.57
CA THR A 200 -0.60 13.30 -22.73
C THR A 200 -0.13 12.26 -23.76
N VAL A 201 -1.00 11.36 -24.22
CA VAL A 201 -0.68 10.34 -25.25
C VAL A 201 -1.24 10.70 -26.63
N ARG A 202 -2.34 11.47 -26.71
CA ARG A 202 -2.93 11.87 -28.00
C ARG A 202 -2.08 12.87 -28.80
N GLU A 203 -1.20 13.65 -28.17
CA GLU A 203 -0.27 14.52 -28.90
C GLU A 203 0.93 13.77 -29.48
N THR A 204 1.27 12.58 -28.96
CA THR A 204 2.34 11.72 -29.53
C THR A 204 1.84 10.88 -30.72
N VAL A 205 0.53 10.65 -30.85
CA VAL A 205 -0.06 9.83 -31.94
C VAL A 205 -0.77 10.68 -33.01
N SER A 206 -0.96 11.99 -32.77
CA SER A 206 -1.54 12.93 -33.74
C SER A 206 -0.50 13.76 -34.52
N GLY A 207 0.78 13.40 -34.47
CA GLY A 207 1.82 13.98 -35.32
C GLY A 207 1.52 13.78 -36.80
N ARG A 208 0.87 14.80 -37.40
CA ARG A 208 1.19 15.24 -38.75
C ARG A 208 2.59 15.84 -38.78
#